data_AF-A0A829MEQ5-F1
#
_entry.id   AF-A0A829MEQ5-F1
#
_cell.length_a   1.000
_cell.length_b   1.000
_cell.length_c   1.000
_cell.angle_alpha   90.00
_cell.angle_beta   90.00
_cell.angle_gamma   90.00
#
_symmetry.space_group_name_H-M   'P 1'
#
loop_
_entity.id
_entity.type
_entity.pdbx_description
1 polymer ?
#
loop_
_entity_poly.entity_id
_entity_poly.type
_entity_poly.pdbx_seq_one_letter_code
_entity_poly.pdbx_strand_id
1 'polypeptide(L)'
;MSALTYTQAIVIGALQGVTELFPVSSLGHSVLVPAWIGGSWQQLVTQGDSDSGTPYLAFVVGLHVATALALLVFYWRDWVGIIGGLITSVRTRKVETSTQRLGWLIVVATIPVGLLGLLLEHSLRTLFAKPGAAAVFLLLNGLLLAGPRFYAGSR
;
A
#
# COMPACT_ATOMS: atom_id res chain seq x y z
N MET A 1 25.75 7.30 10.08
CA MET A 1 24.43 7.44 9.43
C MET A 1 24.63 7.19 7.95
N SER A 2 24.27 6.01 7.45
CA SER A 2 24.30 5.74 6.01
C SER A 2 23.08 6.41 5.40
N ALA A 3 23.22 7.67 4.96
CA ALA A 3 22.12 8.38 4.33
C ALA A 3 21.71 7.66 3.03
N LEU A 4 20.40 7.61 2.77
CA LEU A 4 19.86 7.22 1.47
C LEU A 4 20.53 8.06 0.38
N THR A 5 21.24 7.42 -0.53
CA THR A 5 21.81 8.13 -1.68
C THR A 5 20.70 8.52 -2.66
N TYR A 6 20.90 9.59 -3.44
CA TYR A 6 19.93 9.98 -4.47
C TYR A 6 19.63 8.86 -5.47
N THR A 7 20.64 8.07 -5.85
CA THR A 7 20.47 6.90 -6.72
C THR A 7 19.54 5.86 -6.08
N GLN A 8 19.76 5.53 -4.81
CA GLN A 8 18.90 4.61 -4.07
C GLN A 8 17.47 5.16 -3.95
N ALA A 9 17.33 6.45 -3.64
CA ALA A 9 16.03 7.10 -3.54
C ALA A 9 15.25 7.08 -4.87
N ILE A 10 15.91 7.35 -6.00
CA ILE A 10 15.29 7.31 -7.33
C ILE A 10 14.85 5.88 -7.67
N VAL A 11 15.72 4.88 -7.46
CA VAL A 11 15.41 3.49 -7.77
C VAL A 11 14.25 2.96 -6.92
N ILE A 12 14.26 3.21 -5.62
CA ILE A 12 13.19 2.79 -4.72
C ILE A 12 11.90 3.58 -4.98
N GLY A 13 12.00 4.88 -5.29
CA GLY A 13 10.87 5.70 -5.69
C GLY A 13 10.19 5.18 -6.96
N ALA A 14 10.97 4.83 -7.98
CA ALA A 14 10.46 4.23 -9.21
C ALA A 14 9.84 2.85 -8.96
N LEU A 15 10.51 1.99 -8.19
CA LEU A 15 9.99 0.68 -7.80
C LEU A 15 8.65 0.80 -7.07
N GLN A 16 8.56 1.67 -6.07
CA GLN A 16 7.35 1.93 -5.32
C GLN A 16 6.23 2.47 -6.22
N GLY A 17 6.53 3.48 -7.05
CA GLY A 17 5.55 4.08 -7.95
C GLY A 17 4.95 3.09 -8.95
N VAL A 18 5.78 2.18 -9.50
CA VAL A 18 5.31 1.12 -10.41
C VAL A 18 4.54 0.05 -9.64
N THR A 19 5.12 -0.49 -8.57
CA THR A 19 4.52 -1.61 -7.83
C THR A 19 3.25 -1.26 -7.08
N GLU A 20 3.03 0.02 -6.74
CA GLU A 20 1.78 0.49 -6.11
C GLU A 20 0.58 0.39 -7.06
N LEU A 21 0.81 0.53 -8.37
CA LEU A 21 -0.26 0.47 -9.39
C LEU A 21 -0.69 -0.97 -9.71
N PHE A 22 0.10 -1.96 -9.30
CA PHE A 22 -0.19 -3.37 -9.53
C PHE A 22 -0.46 -4.07 -8.20
N PRO A 23 -1.30 -5.13 -8.16
CA PRO A 23 -1.59 -5.87 -6.93
C PRO A 23 -0.42 -6.78 -6.51
N VAL A 24 0.82 -6.28 -6.50
CA VAL A 24 2.04 -7.07 -6.26
C VAL A 24 2.69 -6.82 -4.91
N SER A 25 2.04 -6.07 -4.01
CA SER A 25 2.57 -5.67 -2.69
C SER A 25 3.88 -4.86 -2.79
N SER A 26 3.72 -3.54 -2.88
CA SER A 26 4.80 -2.58 -3.03
C SER A 26 5.75 -2.55 -1.82
N LEU A 27 5.22 -2.61 -0.59
CA LEU A 27 6.01 -2.73 0.64
C LEU A 27 6.92 -3.96 0.63
N GLY A 28 6.43 -5.10 0.15
CA GLY A 28 7.24 -6.32 0.06
C GLY A 28 8.44 -6.14 -0.85
N HIS A 29 8.25 -5.52 -2.01
CA HIS A 29 9.33 -5.24 -2.97
C HIS A 29 10.32 -4.20 -2.43
N SER A 30 9.82 -3.14 -1.77
CA SER A 30 10.65 -2.10 -1.14
C SER A 30 11.50 -2.63 0.03
N VAL A 31 11.16 -3.77 0.63
CA VAL A 31 12.00 -4.44 1.65
C VAL A 31 12.89 -5.51 1.04
N LEU A 32 12.36 -6.32 0.11
CA LEU A 32 13.03 -7.49 -0.45
C LEU A 32 14.10 -7.13 -1.48
N VAL A 33 13.86 -6.15 -2.35
CA VAL A 33 14.81 -5.75 -3.41
C VAL A 33 16.13 -5.23 -2.80
N PRO A 34 16.13 -4.31 -1.81
CA PRO A 34 17.37 -3.89 -1.16
C PRO A 34 18.08 -5.03 -0.43
N ALA A 35 17.33 -5.92 0.23
CA ALA A 35 17.88 -7.07 0.94
C ALA A 35 18.56 -8.06 -0.01
N TRP A 36 18.02 -8.25 -1.22
CA TRP A 36 18.56 -9.15 -2.23
C TRP A 36 19.79 -8.59 -2.95
N ILE A 37 19.82 -7.29 -3.25
CA ILE A 37 20.97 -6.62 -3.88
C ILE A 37 22.21 -6.66 -2.96
N GLY A 38 22.02 -6.62 -1.65
CA GLY A 38 23.13 -6.73 -0.68
C GLY A 38 23.92 -5.44 -0.49
N GLY A 39 25.02 -5.53 0.27
CA GLY A 39 25.94 -4.42 0.50
C GLY A 39 25.27 -3.19 1.15
N SER A 40 25.47 -2.01 0.58
CA SER A 40 24.88 -0.75 1.07
C SER A 40 23.35 -0.68 0.95
N TRP A 41 22.73 -1.55 0.13
CA TRP A 41 21.28 -1.63 -0.02
C TRP A 41 20.63 -2.44 1.09
N GLN A 42 21.23 -3.58 1.45
CA GLN A 42 20.77 -4.36 2.59
C GLN A 42 20.85 -3.53 3.87
N GLN A 43 21.89 -2.71 4.03
CA GLN A 43 22.02 -1.77 5.14
C GLN A 43 20.85 -0.78 5.26
N LEU A 44 20.14 -0.44 4.17
CA LEU A 44 18.95 0.41 4.23
C LEU A 44 17.80 -0.23 5.03
N VAL A 45 17.70 -1.56 4.97
CA VAL A 45 16.63 -2.35 5.58
C VAL A 45 17.05 -3.06 6.87
N THR A 46 18.36 -3.29 7.08
CA THR A 46 18.88 -3.98 8.28
C THR A 46 19.43 -3.05 9.35
N GLN A 47 19.82 -1.80 9.03
CA GLN A 47 20.27 -0.84 10.05
C GLN A 47 19.04 -0.24 10.75
N GLY A 48 18.46 -0.94 11.74
CA GLY A 48 17.20 -0.48 12.31
C GLY A 48 16.58 -1.25 13.46
N ASP A 49 17.38 -1.79 14.40
CA ASP A 49 16.87 -2.36 15.66
C ASP A 49 16.54 -1.26 16.71
N SER A 50 15.89 -0.16 16.30
CA SER A 50 15.49 0.91 17.22
C SER A 50 14.00 1.21 17.10
N ASP A 51 13.31 1.18 18.23
CA ASP A 51 11.84 1.30 18.40
C ASP A 51 11.20 2.55 17.76
N SER A 52 11.99 3.54 17.35
CA SER A 52 11.52 4.81 16.76
C SER A 52 11.33 4.81 15.23
N GLY A 53 11.59 3.69 14.55
CA GLY A 53 11.49 3.60 13.08
C GLY A 53 12.71 4.15 12.34
N THR A 54 12.99 3.58 11.15
CA THR A 54 14.20 3.91 10.38
C THR A 54 13.96 5.08 9.41
N PRO A 55 15.01 5.86 9.06
CA PRO A 55 14.93 6.86 8.01
C PRO A 55 14.45 6.29 6.67
N TYR A 56 14.81 5.02 6.39
CA TYR A 56 14.34 4.30 5.21
C TYR A 56 12.84 4.04 5.23
N LEU A 57 12.30 3.59 6.36
CA LEU A 57 10.86 3.35 6.49
C LEU A 57 10.06 4.66 6.42
N ALA A 58 10.57 5.74 7.01
CA ALA A 58 9.97 7.07 6.87
C ALA A 58 9.96 7.53 5.39
N PHE A 59 11.03 7.25 4.64
CA PHE A 59 11.09 7.50 3.20
C PHE A 59 10.05 6.67 2.42
N VAL A 60 9.93 5.36 2.69
CA VAL A 60 8.94 4.49 2.04
C VAL A 60 7.50 4.91 2.35
N VAL A 61 7.21 5.34 3.59
CA VAL A 61 5.92 5.93 3.96
C VAL A 61 5.69 7.23 3.19
N GLY A 62 6.70 8.09 3.08
CA GLY A 62 6.62 9.30 2.26
C GLY A 62 6.31 9.02 0.79
N LEU A 63 6.90 7.98 0.21
CA LEU A 63 6.58 7.54 -1.14
C LEU A 63 5.13 7.04 -1.28
N HIS A 64 4.60 6.30 -0.30
CA HIS A 64 3.18 5.91 -0.30
C HIS A 64 2.25 7.12 -0.25
N VAL A 65 2.58 8.13 0.57
CA VAL A 65 1.81 9.38 0.62
C VAL A 65 1.88 10.10 -0.73
N ALA A 66 3.04 10.12 -1.38
CA ALA A 66 3.21 10.74 -2.69
C ALA A 66 2.40 10.01 -3.78
N THR A 67 2.41 8.68 -3.81
CA THR A 67 1.59 7.90 -4.77
C THR A 67 0.10 8.06 -4.50
N ALA A 68 -0.33 8.04 -3.23
CA ALA A 68 -1.71 8.29 -2.85
C ALA A 68 -2.16 9.70 -3.30
N LEU A 69 -1.34 10.73 -3.05
CA LEU A 69 -1.62 12.08 -3.49
C LEU A 69 -1.70 12.18 -5.03
N ALA A 70 -0.79 11.53 -5.75
CA ALA A 70 -0.82 11.49 -7.21
C ALA A 70 -2.15 10.89 -7.72
N LEU A 71 -2.64 9.80 -7.11
CA LEU A 71 -3.92 9.19 -7.46
C LEU A 71 -5.11 10.07 -7.10
N LEU A 72 -5.09 10.75 -5.95
CA LEU A 72 -6.14 11.71 -5.56
C LEU A 72 -6.24 12.87 -6.56
N VAL A 73 -5.10 13.41 -6.99
CA VAL A 73 -5.04 14.50 -7.98
C VAL A 73 -5.47 13.99 -9.36
N PHE A 74 -5.02 12.81 -9.77
CA PHE A 74 -5.37 12.23 -11.07
C PHE A 74 -6.88 11.98 -11.19
N TYR A 75 -7.49 11.36 -10.17
CA TYR A 75 -8.93 11.04 -10.12
C TYR A 75 -9.78 12.11 -9.43
N TRP A 76 -9.31 13.37 -9.36
CA TRP A 76 -9.96 14.40 -8.54
C TRP A 76 -11.43 14.61 -8.89
N ARG A 77 -11.81 14.52 -10.17
CA ARG A 77 -13.19 14.68 -10.64
C ARG A 77 -14.09 13.54 -10.16
N ASP A 78 -13.58 12.31 -10.18
CA ASP A 78 -14.29 11.14 -9.68
C ASP A 78 -14.50 11.25 -8.18
N TRP A 79 -13.49 11.71 -7.44
CA TRP A 79 -13.60 11.98 -6.01
C TRP A 79 -14.67 13.04 -5.69
N VAL A 80 -14.69 14.17 -6.42
CA VAL A 80 -15.75 15.17 -6.27
C VAL A 80 -17.13 14.56 -6.52
N GLY A 81 -17.27 13.72 -7.55
CA GLY A 81 -18.51 13.00 -7.84
C GLY A 81 -18.94 12.06 -6.72
N ILE A 82 -18.02 11.26 -6.21
CA ILE A 82 -18.25 10.30 -5.10
C ILE A 82 -18.67 11.04 -3.83
N ILE A 83 -17.93 12.09 -3.45
CA ILE A 83 -18.21 12.90 -2.25
C ILE A 83 -19.55 13.63 -2.39
N GLY A 84 -19.81 14.24 -3.56
CA GLY A 84 -21.11 14.86 -3.85
C GLY A 84 -22.26 13.86 -3.81
N GLY A 85 -22.04 12.63 -4.29
CA GLY A 85 -22.95 11.51 -4.17
C GLY A 85 -23.27 11.18 -2.72
N LEU A 86 -22.26 10.97 -1.89
CA LEU A 86 -22.41 10.71 -0.45
C LEU A 86 -23.22 11.80 0.25
N ILE A 87 -22.87 13.08 0.05
CA ILE A 87 -23.57 14.22 0.67
C ILE A 87 -25.04 14.24 0.25
N THR A 88 -25.31 14.08 -1.05
CA THR A 88 -26.68 14.09 -1.57
C THR A 88 -27.48 12.92 -1.02
N SER A 89 -26.89 11.72 -0.96
CA SER A 89 -27.52 10.52 -0.42
C SER A 89 -27.91 10.67 1.05
N VAL A 90 -27.03 11.25 1.87
CA VAL A 90 -27.30 11.55 3.27
C VAL A 90 -28.43 12.58 3.39
N ARG A 91 -28.41 13.65 2.58
CA ARG A 91 -29.42 14.72 2.61
C ARG A 91 -30.81 14.23 2.21
N THR A 92 -30.91 13.42 1.16
CA THR A 92 -32.19 12.87 0.67
C THR A 92 -32.60 11.59 1.38
N ARG A 93 -31.71 11.01 2.20
CA ARG A 93 -31.86 9.70 2.87
C ARG A 93 -32.19 8.56 1.90
N LYS A 94 -31.64 8.63 0.69
CA LYS A 94 -31.83 7.64 -0.37
C LYS A 94 -30.52 7.34 -1.09
N VAL A 95 -30.39 6.11 -1.58
CA VAL A 95 -29.28 5.67 -2.44
C VAL A 95 -29.89 5.20 -3.74
N GLU A 96 -29.88 6.08 -4.75
CA GLU A 96 -30.55 5.84 -6.03
C GLU A 96 -29.55 5.70 -7.17
N THR A 97 -28.39 6.36 -7.08
CA THR A 97 -27.39 6.35 -8.15
C THR A 97 -26.24 5.39 -7.86
N SER A 98 -25.59 4.91 -8.92
CA SER A 98 -24.37 4.09 -8.82
C SER A 98 -23.25 4.81 -8.07
N THR A 99 -23.08 6.13 -8.28
CA THR A 99 -22.08 6.95 -7.59
C THR A 99 -22.34 7.05 -6.08
N GLN A 100 -23.61 7.18 -5.66
CA GLN A 100 -23.98 7.17 -4.24
C GLN A 100 -23.68 5.82 -3.61
N ARG A 101 -24.05 4.72 -4.29
CA ARG A 101 -23.77 3.36 -3.83
C ARG A 101 -22.27 3.12 -3.72
N LEU A 102 -21.49 3.55 -4.71
CA LEU A 102 -20.03 3.45 -4.70
C LEU A 102 -19.43 4.18 -3.49
N GLY A 103 -19.89 5.40 -3.20
CA GLY A 103 -19.43 6.15 -2.02
C GLY A 103 -19.67 5.40 -0.72
N TRP A 104 -20.86 4.82 -0.54
CA TRP A 104 -21.16 4.02 0.67
C TRP A 104 -20.35 2.72 0.73
N LEU A 105 -20.12 2.06 -0.41
CA LEU A 105 -19.26 0.88 -0.47
C LEU A 105 -17.83 1.22 -0.05
N ILE A 106 -17.30 2.37 -0.48
CA ILE A 106 -15.97 2.85 -0.04
C ILE A 106 -15.98 3.05 1.48
N VAL A 107 -16.95 3.76 2.04
CA VAL A 107 -17.04 3.99 3.49
C VAL A 107 -17.07 2.67 4.28
N VAL A 108 -17.94 1.74 3.88
CA VAL A 108 -18.09 0.44 4.54
C VAL A 108 -16.82 -0.41 4.40
N ALA A 109 -16.13 -0.34 3.26
CA ALA A 109 -14.87 -1.06 3.06
C ALA A 109 -13.71 -0.46 3.87
N THR A 110 -13.65 0.87 4.01
CA THR A 110 -12.54 1.56 4.68
C THR A 110 -12.62 1.46 6.21
N ILE A 111 -13.81 1.47 6.82
CA ILE A 111 -13.95 1.46 8.29
C ILE A 111 -13.29 0.24 8.94
N PRO A 112 -13.57 -1.02 8.54
CA PRO A 112 -12.94 -2.20 9.14
C PRO A 112 -11.43 -2.20 8.96
N VAL A 113 -10.95 -1.81 7.77
CA VAL A 113 -9.51 -1.75 7.46
C VAL A 113 -8.82 -0.69 8.32
N GLY A 114 -9.41 0.49 8.48
CA GLY A 114 -8.89 1.54 9.34
C GLY A 114 -8.86 1.15 10.82
N LEU A 115 -9.91 0.50 11.31
CA LEU A 115 -9.97 -0.02 12.69
C LEU A 115 -8.90 -1.08 12.93
N LEU A 116 -8.77 -2.06 12.04
CA LEU A 116 -7.73 -3.09 12.12
C LEU A 116 -6.33 -2.46 12.03
N GLY A 117 -6.15 -1.45 11.18
CA GLY A 117 -4.91 -0.68 11.07
C GLY A 117 -4.52 -0.05 12.41
N LEU A 118 -5.43 0.65 13.08
CA LEU A 118 -5.19 1.27 14.38
C LEU A 118 -4.90 0.24 15.48
N LEU A 119 -5.59 -0.90 15.46
CA LEU A 119 -5.44 -1.94 16.48
C LEU A 119 -4.17 -2.79 16.29
N LEU A 120 -3.74 -3.00 15.04
CA LEU A 120 -2.66 -3.92 14.68
C LEU A 120 -1.39 -3.22 14.19
N GLU A 121 -1.35 -1.88 14.17
CA GLU A 121 -0.25 -1.09 13.59
C GLU A 121 1.13 -1.61 14.04
N HIS A 122 1.33 -1.75 15.36
CA HIS A 122 2.61 -2.17 15.92
C HIS A 122 2.99 -3.60 15.53
N SER A 123 2.03 -4.53 15.59
CA SER A 123 2.21 -5.92 15.18
C SER A 123 2.54 -6.05 13.68
N LEU A 124 1.87 -5.27 12.83
CA LEU A 124 2.13 -5.27 11.39
C LEU A 124 3.48 -4.63 11.06
N ARG A 125 3.84 -3.52 11.71
CA ARG A 125 5.16 -2.88 11.55
C ARG A 125 6.30 -3.84 11.87
N THR A 126 6.22 -4.53 13.00
CA THR A 126 7.25 -5.48 13.43
C THR A 126 7.31 -6.72 12.55
N LEU A 127 6.15 -7.19 12.06
CA LEU A 127 6.07 -8.32 11.13
C LEU A 127 6.68 -7.98 9.77
N PHE A 128 6.29 -6.84 9.16
CA PHE A 128 6.73 -6.46 7.82
C PHE A 128 8.13 -5.83 7.76
N ALA A 129 8.72 -5.43 8.90
CA ALA A 129 10.12 -5.04 8.97
C ALA A 129 11.08 -6.21 8.69
N LYS A 130 10.61 -7.46 8.79
CA LYS A 130 11.43 -8.66 8.56
C LYS A 130 11.31 -9.12 7.09
N PRO A 131 12.42 -9.14 6.31
CA PRO A 131 12.38 -9.57 4.91
C PRO A 131 11.77 -10.97 4.69
N GLY A 132 11.99 -11.90 5.62
CA GLY A 132 11.43 -13.25 5.54
C GLY A 132 9.90 -13.27 5.62
N ALA A 133 9.30 -12.46 6.50
CA ALA A 133 7.84 -12.37 6.60
C ALA A 133 7.25 -11.68 5.35
N ALA A 134 7.91 -10.62 4.85
CA ALA A 134 7.50 -9.96 3.61
C ALA A 134 7.51 -10.93 2.41
N ALA A 135 8.52 -11.79 2.30
CA ALA A 135 8.60 -12.80 1.25
C ALA A 135 7.46 -13.83 1.31
N VAL A 136 7.11 -14.32 2.51
CA VAL A 136 5.98 -15.25 2.69
C VAL A 136 4.66 -14.60 2.28
N PHE A 137 4.41 -13.37 2.71
CA PHE A 137 3.19 -12.64 2.33
C PHE A 137 3.13 -12.36 0.82
N LEU A 138 4.25 -12.03 0.19
CA LEU A 138 4.33 -11.86 -1.26
C LEU A 138 3.97 -13.15 -2.00
N LEU A 139 4.50 -14.29 -1.55
CA LEU A 139 4.17 -15.61 -2.10
C LEU A 139 2.68 -15.92 -1.95
N LEU A 140 2.12 -15.72 -0.76
CA LEU A 140 0.70 -15.94 -0.50
C LEU A 140 -0.19 -15.03 -1.35
N ASN A 141 0.17 -13.75 -1.49
CA ASN A 141 -0.54 -12.80 -2.35
C ASN A 141 -0.49 -13.24 -3.82
N GLY A 142 0.68 -13.69 -4.30
CA GLY A 142 0.83 -14.24 -5.65
C GLY A 142 -0.03 -15.48 -5.89
N LEU A 143 -0.08 -16.41 -4.94
CA LEU A 143 -0.94 -17.61 -5.01
C LEU A 143 -2.42 -17.24 -5.02
N LEU A 144 -2.84 -16.29 -4.18
CA LEU A 144 -4.22 -15.81 -4.14
C LEU A 144 -4.64 -15.21 -5.49
N LEU A 145 -3.77 -14.40 -6.11
CA LEU A 145 -4.02 -13.84 -7.44
C LEU A 145 -3.99 -14.89 -8.56
N ALA A 146 -3.22 -15.96 -8.39
CA ALA A 146 -3.19 -17.08 -9.34
C ALA A 146 -4.44 -17.98 -9.23
N GLY A 147 -5.05 -18.09 -8.04
CA GLY A 147 -6.23 -18.92 -7.76
C GLY A 147 -7.38 -18.78 -8.77
N PRO A 148 -7.84 -17.56 -9.10
CA PRO A 148 -8.88 -17.34 -10.11
C PRO A 148 -8.55 -17.91 -11.49
N ARG A 149 -7.26 -17.98 -11.87
CA ARG A 149 -6.83 -18.55 -13.15
C ARG A 149 -6.97 -20.07 -13.19
N PHE A 150 -6.81 -20.75 -12.06
CA PHE A 150 -7.01 -22.20 -11.95
C PHE A 150 -8.49 -22.58 -11.91
N TYR A 151 -9.36 -21.72 -11.38
CA TYR A 151 -10.81 -21.92 -11.38
C TYR A 151 -11.48 -21.61 -12.73
N ALA A 152 -10.91 -20.71 -13.54
CA ALA A 152 -11.44 -20.36 -14.85
C ALA A 152 -11.04 -21.35 -15.96
N GLY A 153 -9.99 -22.16 -15.77
CA GLY A 153 -9.53 -23.18 -16.73
C GLY A 153 -10.20 -24.56 -16.58
N SER A 154 -11.12 -24.72 -15.63
CA SER A 154 -11.86 -25.97 -15.39
C SER A 154 -13.32 -25.94 -15.87
N ARG A 155 -13.66 -24.97 -16.72
CA ARG A 155 -14.95 -24.89 -17.44
C ARG A 155 -14.75 -24.88 -18.94
#